data_AF-A0A554X0C5-F1
#
_entry.id   AF-A0A554X0C5-F1
#
_cell.length_a   1.000
_cell.length_b   1.000
_cell.length_c   1.000
_cell.angle_alpha   90.00
_cell.angle_beta   90.00
_cell.angle_gamma   90.00
#
_symmetry.space_group_name_H-M   'P 1'
#
loop_
_entity.id
_entity.type
_entity.pdbx_description
1 polymer ?
#
loop_
_entity_poly.entity_id
_entity_poly.type
_entity_poly.pdbx_seq_one_letter_code
_entity_poly.pdbx_strand_id
1 'polypeptide(L)'
;MNIKLHALARTTPAIRREIALSDEPAAVLAERYGVSLMTVYKWKRREDFLDRSHTPHRLRTTMTPAQEAIAVELRKTLLLPLDDLLSVMREFVCPDVSRSGLDRCLRRHGVGSLRSLKPQVPKPAHRRP
;
A
#
# COMPACT_ATOMS: atom_id res chain seq x y z
N MET A 1 -4.96 8.83 -16.82
CA MET A 1 -4.18 8.73 -15.56
C MET A 1 -4.91 9.49 -14.47
N ASN A 2 -5.30 8.84 -13.36
CA ASN A 2 -5.97 9.53 -12.25
C ASN A 2 -4.92 9.89 -11.19
N ILE A 3 -4.38 11.11 -11.26
CA ILE A 3 -3.34 11.58 -10.33
C ILE A 3 -4.04 12.31 -9.18
N LYS A 4 -3.98 11.74 -7.97
CA LYS A 4 -4.47 12.41 -6.75
C LYS A 4 -3.44 13.42 -6.28
N LEU A 5 -3.57 14.67 -6.69
CA LEU A 5 -2.71 15.76 -6.24
C LEU A 5 -3.36 16.53 -5.09
N HIS A 6 -2.57 16.85 -4.07
CA HIS A 6 -2.97 17.82 -3.06
C HIS A 6 -3.02 19.22 -3.68
N ALA A 7 -4.00 20.04 -3.31
CA ALA A 7 -4.20 21.38 -3.90
C ALA A 7 -2.96 22.29 -3.79
N LEU A 8 -2.16 22.11 -2.74
CA LEU A 8 -0.94 22.88 -2.48
C LEU A 8 0.37 22.19 -2.91
N ALA A 9 0.30 21.13 -3.72
CA ALA A 9 1.49 20.40 -4.15
C ALA A 9 2.35 21.25 -5.11
N ARG A 10 3.55 21.67 -4.67
CA ARG A 10 4.48 22.47 -5.48
C ARG A 10 5.29 21.68 -6.51
N THR A 11 5.55 20.39 -6.25
CA THR A 11 6.33 19.53 -7.17
C THR A 11 5.44 18.49 -7.83
N THR A 12 4.51 18.95 -8.67
CA THR A 12 3.62 18.06 -9.43
C THR A 12 4.38 17.35 -10.55
N PRO A 13 3.89 16.21 -11.09
CA PRO A 13 4.51 15.55 -12.24
C PRO A 13 4.74 16.45 -13.45
N ALA A 14 3.85 17.43 -13.69
CA ALA A 14 4.02 18.42 -14.74
C ALA A 14 5.23 19.34 -14.47
N ILE A 15 5.30 19.93 -13.27
CA ILE A 15 6.41 20.82 -12.88
C ILE A 15 7.75 20.08 -12.88
N ARG A 16 7.78 18.83 -12.41
CA ARG A 16 8.99 17.99 -12.42
C ARG A 16 9.51 17.76 -13.83
N ARG A 17 8.61 17.48 -14.78
CA ARG A 17 8.95 17.30 -16.20
C ARG A 17 9.48 18.62 -16.79
N GLU A 18 8.82 19.72 -16.49
CA GLU A 18 9.24 21.03 -16.98
C GLU A 18 10.63 21.41 -16.46
N ILE A 19 10.89 21.22 -15.16
CA ILE A 19 12.22 21.42 -14.58
C ILE A 19 13.28 20.58 -15.29
N ALA A 20 12.94 19.33 -15.65
CA ALA A 20 13.89 18.41 -16.28
C ALA A 20 14.22 18.77 -17.73
N LEU A 21 13.25 19.32 -18.47
CA LEU A 21 13.41 19.74 -19.86
C LEU A 21 13.95 21.17 -20.02
N SER A 22 14.00 21.95 -18.93
CA SER A 22 14.44 23.34 -18.97
C SER A 22 15.97 23.45 -18.91
N ASP A 23 16.54 24.27 -19.80
CA ASP A 23 17.95 24.66 -19.79
C ASP A 23 18.25 25.82 -18.82
N GLU A 24 17.23 26.36 -18.15
CA GLU A 24 17.40 27.52 -17.26
C GLU A 24 18.27 27.20 -16.04
N PRO A 25 18.96 28.22 -15.47
CA PRO A 25 19.72 28.07 -14.24
C PRO A 25 18.84 27.57 -13.09
N ALA A 26 19.41 26.73 -12.23
CA ALA A 26 18.64 26.11 -11.14
C ALA A 26 18.05 27.14 -10.16
N ALA A 27 18.72 28.29 -9.98
CA ALA A 27 18.23 29.39 -9.14
C ALA A 27 16.92 29.99 -9.67
N VAL A 28 16.82 30.21 -10.97
CA VAL A 28 15.62 30.78 -11.61
C VAL A 28 14.44 29.82 -11.46
N LEU A 29 14.66 28.52 -11.69
CA LEU A 29 13.62 27.50 -11.52
C LEU A 29 13.20 27.32 -10.06
N ALA A 30 14.14 27.43 -9.12
CA ALA A 30 13.88 27.31 -7.69
C ALA A 30 12.97 28.46 -7.20
N GLU A 31 13.27 29.69 -7.63
CA GLU A 31 12.45 30.86 -7.34
C GLU A 31 11.07 30.76 -7.98
N ARG A 32 10.99 30.47 -9.29
CA ARG A 32 9.72 30.32 -10.03
C ARG A 32 8.76 29.34 -9.38
N TYR A 33 9.27 28.15 -9.00
CA TYR A 33 8.44 27.08 -8.44
C TYR A 33 8.35 27.09 -6.91
N GLY A 34 9.05 28.01 -6.24
CA GLY A 34 9.09 28.06 -4.77
C GLY A 34 9.60 26.77 -4.13
N VAL A 35 10.66 26.19 -4.72
CA VAL A 35 11.31 24.95 -4.28
C VAL A 35 12.80 25.17 -4.00
N SER A 36 13.46 24.24 -3.32
CA SER A 36 14.90 24.34 -3.09
C SER A 36 15.71 24.06 -4.36
N LEU A 37 16.91 24.63 -4.46
CA LEU A 37 17.89 24.30 -5.52
C LEU A 37 18.13 22.80 -5.64
N MET A 38 18.22 22.09 -4.51
CA MET A 38 18.41 20.63 -4.49
C MET A 38 17.24 19.89 -5.13
N THR A 39 16.02 20.40 -4.98
CA THR A 39 14.83 19.85 -5.64
C THR A 39 14.94 20.01 -7.15
N VAL A 40 15.40 21.17 -7.63
CA VAL A 40 15.62 21.42 -9.06
C VAL A 40 16.69 20.48 -9.62
N TYR A 41 17.86 20.40 -9.00
CA TYR A 41 18.92 19.48 -9.43
C TYR A 41 18.49 18.02 -9.43
N LYS A 42 17.70 17.61 -8.44
CA LYS A 42 17.12 16.25 -8.38
C LYS A 42 16.25 15.97 -9.60
N TRP A 43 15.38 16.90 -10.00
CA TRP A 43 14.47 16.67 -11.13
C TRP A 43 15.14 16.83 -12.48
N LYS A 44 16.16 17.71 -12.63
CA LYS A 44 17.01 17.76 -13.82
C LYS A 44 17.72 16.44 -14.15
N ARG A 45 18.03 15.63 -13.14
CA ARG A 45 18.74 14.34 -13.31
C ARG A 45 17.82 13.13 -13.48
N ARG A 46 16.50 13.30 -13.43
CA ARG A 46 15.53 12.19 -13.46
C ARG A 46 14.81 12.11 -14.80
N GLU A 47 14.47 10.90 -15.19
CA GLU A 47 13.70 10.61 -16.41
C GLU A 47 12.24 10.22 -16.10
N ASP A 48 11.96 9.85 -14.84
CA ASP A 48 10.64 9.46 -14.35
C ASP A 48 10.11 10.52 -13.37
N PHE A 49 8.97 11.11 -13.72
CA PHE A 49 8.35 12.24 -13.01
C PHE A 49 7.10 11.86 -12.21
N LEU A 50 6.66 10.60 -12.33
CA LEU A 50 5.49 10.11 -11.62
C LEU A 50 5.86 9.70 -10.20
N ASP A 51 4.88 9.75 -9.31
CA ASP A 51 5.05 9.20 -7.97
C ASP A 51 5.06 7.68 -8.04
N ARG A 52 6.16 7.08 -7.57
CA ARG A 52 6.25 5.63 -7.39
C ARG A 52 5.44 5.21 -6.18
N SER A 53 5.16 3.91 -6.11
CA SER A 53 4.56 3.34 -4.91
C SER A 53 5.42 3.66 -3.68
N HIS A 54 4.78 4.15 -2.62
CA HIS A 54 5.40 4.30 -1.31
C HIS A 54 5.44 2.96 -0.54
N THR A 55 4.89 1.90 -1.13
CA THR A 55 4.93 0.56 -0.55
C THR A 55 6.37 0.05 -0.54
N PRO A 56 6.90 -0.39 0.61
CA PRO A 56 8.24 -0.96 0.69
C PRO A 56 8.38 -2.18 -0.24
N HIS A 57 9.49 -2.24 -0.99
CA HIS A 57 9.80 -3.40 -1.85
C HIS A 57 9.98 -4.70 -1.07
N ARG A 58 10.51 -4.60 0.16
CA ARG A 58 10.69 -5.73 1.07
C ARG A 58 10.07 -5.41 2.42
N LEU A 59 9.07 -6.19 2.80
CA LEU A 59 8.42 -6.05 4.10
C LEU A 59 9.21 -6.88 5.11
N ARG A 60 9.62 -6.25 6.21
CA ARG A 60 10.22 -6.95 7.35
C ARG A 60 9.08 -7.60 8.13
N THR A 61 8.83 -8.87 7.84
CA THR A 61 7.83 -9.69 8.55
C THR A 61 8.51 -10.94 9.09
N THR A 62 7.98 -11.49 10.19
CA THR A 62 8.45 -12.76 10.77
C THR A 62 8.06 -13.97 9.93
N MET A 63 7.03 -13.83 9.08
CA MET A 63 6.58 -14.90 8.19
C MET A 63 7.30 -14.82 6.84
N THR A 64 7.72 -15.98 6.34
CA THR A 64 8.17 -16.16 4.96
C THR A 64 6.97 -16.10 4.00
N PRO A 65 7.19 -15.85 2.69
CA PRO A 65 6.10 -15.87 1.71
C PRO A 65 5.30 -17.18 1.71
N ALA A 66 5.95 -18.33 1.94
CA ALA A 66 5.28 -19.62 2.04
C ALA A 66 4.39 -19.73 3.29
N GLN A 67 4.87 -19.25 4.44
CA GLN A 67 4.07 -19.22 5.68
C GLN A 67 2.87 -18.27 5.55
N GLU A 68 3.04 -17.13 4.87
CA GLU A 68 1.91 -16.24 4.55
C GLU A 68 0.85 -16.94 3.68
N ALA A 69 1.28 -17.69 2.66
CA ALA A 69 0.36 -18.45 1.82
C ALA A 69 -0.44 -19.48 2.64
N ILE A 70 0.22 -20.18 3.57
CA ILE A 70 -0.45 -21.11 4.49
C ILE A 70 -1.50 -20.37 5.34
N ALA A 71 -1.14 -19.23 5.95
CA ALA A 71 -2.07 -18.43 6.75
C ALA A 71 -3.31 -17.99 5.95
N VAL A 72 -3.10 -17.58 4.69
CA VAL A 72 -4.17 -17.14 3.78
C VAL A 72 -5.09 -18.29 3.42
N GLU A 73 -4.54 -19.46 3.07
CA GLU A 73 -5.36 -20.62 2.71
C GLU A 73 -6.11 -21.21 3.90
N LEU A 74 -5.49 -21.27 5.09
CA LEU A 74 -6.19 -21.64 6.32
C LEU A 74 -7.36 -20.69 6.62
N ARG A 75 -7.16 -19.38 6.44
CA ARG A 75 -8.22 -18.38 6.65
C ARG A 75 -9.40 -18.57 5.69
N LYS A 76 -9.14 -18.88 4.41
CA LYS A 76 -10.18 -19.09 3.40
C LYS A 76 -10.94 -20.39 3.58
N THR A 77 -10.23 -21.47 3.91
CA THR A 77 -10.80 -22.82 3.98
C THR A 77 -11.53 -23.06 5.30
N LEU A 78 -10.93 -22.66 6.42
CA LEU A 78 -11.47 -22.93 7.75
C LEU A 78 -12.31 -21.78 8.31
N LEU A 79 -12.22 -20.58 7.71
CA LEU A 79 -12.93 -19.38 8.16
C LEU A 79 -12.73 -19.05 9.64
N LEU A 80 -11.57 -19.42 10.19
CA LEU A 80 -11.19 -19.20 11.58
C LEU A 80 -11.13 -17.70 11.90
N PRO A 81 -11.59 -17.25 13.08
CA PRO A 81 -11.27 -15.93 13.64
C PRO A 81 -9.77 -15.65 13.69
N LEU A 82 -9.40 -14.37 13.83
CA LEU A 82 -7.99 -13.97 13.80
C LEU A 82 -7.18 -14.64 14.93
N ASP A 83 -7.75 -14.72 16.12
CA ASP A 83 -7.07 -15.26 17.30
C ASP A 83 -6.95 -16.79 17.25
N ASP A 84 -7.96 -17.49 16.73
CA ASP A 84 -7.88 -18.94 16.52
C ASP A 84 -6.85 -19.29 15.44
N LEU A 85 -6.82 -18.53 14.35
CA LEU A 85 -5.80 -18.68 13.33
C LEU A 85 -4.40 -18.36 13.89
N LEU A 86 -4.29 -17.38 14.78
CA LEU A 86 -3.02 -17.06 15.44
C LEU A 86 -2.48 -18.24 16.24
N SER A 87 -3.34 -18.93 17.00
CA SER A 87 -2.97 -20.13 17.75
C SER A 87 -2.46 -21.23 16.82
N VAL A 88 -3.17 -21.53 15.73
CA VAL A 88 -2.75 -22.52 14.72
C VAL A 88 -1.41 -22.13 14.08
N MET A 89 -1.24 -20.86 13.72
CA MET A 89 -0.01 -20.38 13.08
C MET A 89 1.20 -20.49 14.01
N ARG A 90 1.04 -20.18 15.31
CA ARG A 90 2.13 -20.30 16.29
C ARG A 90 2.53 -21.74 16.54
N GLU A 91 1.56 -22.63 16.62
CA GLU A 91 1.80 -24.05 16.90
C GLU A 91 2.50 -24.75 15.73
N PHE A 92 2.05 -24.50 14.49
CA PHE A 92 2.42 -25.37 13.37
C PHE A 92 3.26 -24.70 12.27
N VAL A 93 3.37 -23.37 12.23
CA VAL A 93 3.88 -22.68 11.03
C VAL A 93 4.98 -21.66 11.35
N CYS A 94 4.72 -20.72 12.25
CA CYS A 94 5.61 -19.62 12.61
C CYS A 94 5.39 -19.25 14.09
N PRO A 95 6.18 -19.81 15.03
CA PRO A 95 6.03 -19.55 16.47
C PRO A 95 6.12 -18.07 16.84
N ASP A 96 6.98 -17.32 16.14
CA ASP A 96 7.23 -15.90 16.39
C ASP A 96 6.23 -14.97 15.70
N VAL A 97 5.15 -15.50 15.11
CA VAL A 97 4.13 -14.64 14.50
C VAL A 97 3.44 -13.80 15.57
N SER A 98 3.40 -12.50 15.32
CA SER A 98 2.61 -11.57 16.14
C SER A 98 1.18 -11.48 15.58
N ARG A 99 0.22 -11.23 16.48
CA ARG A 99 -1.18 -10.97 16.09
C ARG A 99 -1.31 -9.88 15.02
N SER A 100 -0.58 -8.78 15.20
CA SER A 100 -0.60 -7.65 14.25
C SER A 100 0.09 -7.99 12.93
N GLY A 101 1.15 -8.80 12.95
CA GLY A 101 1.81 -9.32 11.74
C GLY A 101 0.86 -10.19 10.92
N LEU A 102 0.13 -11.10 11.58
CA LEU A 102 -0.89 -11.93 10.96
C LEU A 102 -2.01 -11.09 10.36
N ASP A 103 -2.59 -10.14 11.12
CA ASP A 103 -3.65 -9.26 10.62
C ASP A 103 -3.21 -8.45 9.39
N ARG A 104 -2.01 -7.85 9.42
CA ARG A 104 -1.46 -7.11 8.27
C ARG A 104 -1.28 -8.02 7.06
N CYS A 105 -0.80 -9.25 7.26
CA CYS A 105 -0.69 -10.25 6.20
C CYS A 105 -2.08 -10.52 5.57
N LEU A 106 -3.09 -10.85 6.37
CA LEU A 106 -4.43 -11.13 5.88
C LEU A 106 -5.04 -9.95 5.11
N ARG A 107 -4.87 -8.72 5.61
CA ARG A 107 -5.37 -7.51 4.93
C ARG A 107 -4.68 -7.27 3.59
N ARG A 108 -3.36 -7.45 3.53
CA ARG A 108 -2.58 -7.33 2.29
C ARG A 108 -3.01 -8.35 1.23
N HIS A 109 -3.43 -9.54 1.66
CA HIS A 109 -3.96 -10.60 0.80
C HIS A 109 -5.49 -10.55 0.61
N GLY A 110 -6.16 -9.49 1.08
CA GLY A 110 -7.61 -9.29 0.87
C GLY A 110 -8.54 -10.18 1.72
N VAL A 111 -7.99 -10.97 2.65
CA VAL A 111 -8.73 -11.93 3.49
C VAL A 111 -8.89 -11.48 4.95
N GLY A 112 -8.69 -10.18 5.21
CA GLY A 112 -8.76 -9.60 6.56
C GLY A 112 -10.14 -9.71 7.23
N SER A 113 -11.22 -9.67 6.45
CA SER A 113 -12.60 -9.76 6.97
C SER A 113 -13.19 -11.15 6.71
N LEU A 114 -13.67 -11.84 7.76
CA LEU A 114 -14.42 -13.09 7.57
C LEU A 114 -15.76 -12.86 6.86
N ARG A 115 -16.36 -11.68 7.04
CA ARG A 115 -17.65 -11.37 6.41
C ARG A 115 -17.54 -11.37 4.90
N SER A 116 -16.43 -10.88 4.34
CA SER A 116 -16.23 -10.88 2.88
C SER A 116 -15.91 -12.28 2.32
N LEU A 117 -15.52 -13.23 3.17
CA LEU A 117 -15.20 -14.61 2.76
C LEU A 117 -16.40 -15.55 2.86
N LYS A 118 -17.34 -15.26 3.77
CA LYS A 118 -18.57 -16.04 3.91
C LYS A 118 -19.56 -15.71 2.79
N PRO A 119 -20.33 -16.70 2.31
CA PRO A 119 -21.44 -16.46 1.39
C PRO A 119 -22.39 -15.42 1.99
N GLN A 120 -22.72 -14.38 1.21
CA GLN A 120 -23.72 -13.40 1.62
C GLN A 120 -25.11 -14.01 1.47
N VAL A 121 -25.84 -14.16 2.56
CA VAL A 121 -27.28 -14.47 2.48
C VAL A 121 -27.97 -13.19 1.98
N PRO A 122 -28.76 -13.24 0.89
CA PRO A 122 -29.44 -12.06 0.38
C PRO A 122 -30.36 -11.49 1.47
N LYS A 123 -30.21 -10.18 1.72
CA LYS A 123 -31.02 -9.47 2.71
C LYS A 123 -32.48 -9.49 2.23
N PRO A 124 -33.46 -9.97 3.04
CA PRO A 124 -34.85 -9.99 2.61
C PRO A 124 -35.29 -8.56 2.28
N ALA A 125 -35.97 -8.41 1.13
CA ALA A 125 -36.50 -7.13 0.70
C ALA A 125 -37.47 -6.62 1.77
N HIS A 126 -37.26 -5.38 2.21
CA HIS A 126 -38.15 -4.75 3.18
C HIS A 126 -39.53 -4.60 2.53
N ARG A 127 -40.50 -5.46 2.91
CA ARG A 127 -41.91 -5.20 2.63
C ARG A 127 -42.31 -3.98 3.46
N ARG A 128 -42.60 -2.87 2.78
CA ARG A 128 -43.37 -1.79 3.38
C ARG A 128 -44.81 -2.30 3.62
N PRO A 129 -45.43 -1.94 4.77
CA PRO A 129 -46.83 -2.22 5.02
C PRO A 129 -47.75 -1.46 4.07
#